data_AF-A0A5C8KAJ0-F1
#
_entry.id   AF-A0A5C8KAJ0-F1
#
_cell.length_a   1.000
_cell.length_b   1.000
_cell.length_c   1.000
_cell.angle_alpha   90.00
_cell.angle_beta   90.00
_cell.angle_gamma   90.00
#
_symmetry.space_group_name_H-M   'P 1'
#
loop_
_entity.id
_entity.type
_entity.pdbx_description
1 polymer ?
#
loop_
_entity_poly.entity_id
_entity_poly.type
_entity_poly.pdbx_seq_one_letter_code
_entity_poly.pdbx_strand_id
1 'polypeptide(L)'
;MALDNMKYADSTITINDNIFKSLDIISVNEYLGWYQHWIVKPEEKTCISNLNKLIVISEFGSETLYGNHGPSDIASLWTEEHQEKVYQDQVTMFKRMPALRGTCAWLLVDYRSPKRMHQAYQNGWNRKGLLSDQGFKKKALYILADYYKQK
;
A
#
# COMPACT_ATOMS: atom_id res chain seq x y z
N MET A 1 -16.49 5.26 -1.66
CA MET A 1 -16.21 4.01 -2.40
C MET A 1 -14.80 4.11 -2.93
N ALA A 2 -13.96 3.11 -2.67
CA ALA A 2 -12.60 3.03 -3.19
C ALA A 2 -12.58 2.21 -4.47
N LEU A 3 -11.76 2.62 -5.44
CA LEU A 3 -11.68 1.98 -6.75
C LEU A 3 -10.23 1.62 -7.10
N ASP A 4 -10.07 0.52 -7.82
CA ASP A 4 -8.76 0.04 -8.32
C ASP A 4 -8.44 0.59 -9.72
N ASN A 5 -9.07 1.71 -10.11
CA ASN A 5 -9.04 2.25 -11.49
C ASN A 5 -7.86 3.19 -11.73
N MET A 6 -6.66 2.72 -11.40
CA MET A 6 -5.40 3.41 -11.68
C MET A 6 -4.67 2.75 -12.85
N LYS A 7 -4.17 3.57 -13.77
CA LYS A 7 -3.32 3.11 -14.88
C LYS A 7 -1.87 3.43 -14.57
N TYR A 8 -1.00 2.43 -14.65
CA TYR A 8 0.43 2.57 -14.44
C TYR A 8 1.14 2.61 -15.81
N ALA A 9 1.79 3.72 -16.12
CA ALA A 9 2.61 3.88 -17.33
C ALA A 9 3.95 4.52 -16.95
N ASP A 10 5.06 3.80 -17.14
CA ASP A 10 6.41 4.26 -16.82
C ASP A 10 6.53 4.86 -15.40
N SER A 11 6.75 6.17 -15.30
CA SER A 11 6.83 6.92 -14.04
C SER A 11 5.50 7.52 -13.57
N THR A 12 4.43 7.35 -14.32
CA THR A 12 3.15 8.05 -14.10
C THR A 12 2.02 7.08 -13.74
N ILE A 13 1.30 7.41 -12.66
CA ILE A 13 0.02 6.80 -12.27
C ILE A 13 -1.08 7.75 -12.70
N THR A 14 -1.97 7.29 -13.57
CA THR A 14 -3.11 8.09 -14.06
C THR A 14 -4.41 7.59 -13.46
N ILE A 15 -5.14 8.50 -12.81
CA ILE A 15 -6.50 8.27 -12.31
C ILE A 15 -7.48 8.97 -13.25
N ASN A 16 -8.17 8.19 -14.07
CA ASN A 16 -9.15 8.70 -15.04
C ASN A 16 -10.39 7.79 -15.03
N ASP A 17 -11.30 8.06 -14.10
CA ASP A 17 -12.60 7.41 -14.01
C ASP A 17 -13.69 8.48 -13.88
N ASN A 18 -14.72 8.36 -14.72
CA ASN A 18 -15.85 9.28 -14.74
C ASN A 18 -16.66 9.27 -13.44
N ILE A 19 -16.63 8.19 -12.67
CA ILE A 19 -17.36 8.12 -11.40
C ILE A 19 -16.87 9.17 -10.40
N PHE A 20 -15.59 9.54 -10.45
CA PHE A 20 -15.03 10.58 -9.59
C PHE A 20 -15.59 11.97 -9.92
N LYS A 21 -16.26 12.18 -11.05
CA LYS A 21 -16.97 13.45 -11.32
C LYS A 21 -18.12 13.66 -10.33
N SER A 22 -18.76 12.58 -9.91
CA SER A 22 -19.90 12.57 -8.98
C SER A 22 -19.51 12.45 -7.49
N LEU A 23 -18.21 12.36 -7.18
CA LEU A 23 -17.69 12.24 -5.81
C LEU A 23 -16.89 13.47 -5.41
N ASP A 24 -16.89 13.86 -4.13
CA ASP A 24 -16.16 15.05 -3.67
C ASP A 24 -14.63 14.86 -3.71
N ILE A 25 -14.17 13.63 -3.50
CA ILE A 25 -12.77 13.25 -3.45
C ILE A 25 -12.49 12.04 -4.36
N ILE A 26 -11.23 11.92 -4.76
CA ILE A 26 -10.72 10.72 -5.43
C ILE A 26 -10.21 9.78 -4.34
N SER A 27 -10.82 8.60 -4.21
CA SER A 27 -10.40 7.54 -3.29
C SER A 27 -9.97 6.32 -4.09
N VAL A 28 -8.70 5.92 -3.98
CA VAL A 28 -8.14 4.80 -4.75
C VAL A 28 -7.35 3.85 -3.88
N ASN A 29 -7.30 2.59 -4.31
CA ASN A 29 -6.45 1.57 -3.72
C ASN A 29 -5.15 1.46 -4.52
N GLU A 30 -4.02 1.34 -3.81
CA GLU A 30 -2.68 1.46 -4.37
C GLU A 30 -1.79 0.34 -3.78
N TYR A 31 -1.26 -0.54 -4.64
CA TYR A 31 -0.52 -1.74 -4.20
C TYR A 31 0.81 -1.93 -4.98
N LEU A 32 1.49 -0.84 -5.32
CA LEU A 32 2.87 -0.83 -5.82
C LEU A 32 3.81 -1.41 -4.77
N GLY A 33 4.75 -2.22 -5.24
CA GLY A 33 5.60 -3.06 -4.40
C GLY A 33 4.93 -4.35 -3.93
N TRP A 34 3.64 -4.55 -4.20
CA TRP A 34 2.95 -5.81 -3.90
C TRP A 34 2.35 -6.47 -5.14
N TYR A 35 1.19 -6.00 -5.61
CA TYR A 35 0.55 -6.55 -6.81
C TYR A 35 1.18 -6.02 -8.10
N GLN A 36 1.80 -4.85 -8.03
CA GLN A 36 2.50 -4.22 -9.15
C GLN A 36 3.94 -3.95 -8.74
N HIS A 37 4.90 -4.32 -9.58
CA HIS A 37 6.32 -4.04 -9.32
C HIS A 37 6.68 -2.57 -9.57
N TRP A 38 7.68 -2.08 -8.83
CA TRP A 38 8.34 -0.82 -9.14
C TRP A 38 9.16 -0.98 -10.41
N ILE A 39 8.90 -0.14 -11.41
CA ILE A 39 9.67 -0.08 -12.67
C ILE A 39 10.58 1.16 -12.75
N VAL A 40 10.39 2.09 -11.81
CA VAL A 40 11.18 3.29 -11.59
C VAL A 40 11.33 3.49 -10.08
N LYS A 41 12.20 4.39 -9.66
CA LYS A 41 12.37 4.67 -8.23
C LYS A 41 11.12 5.33 -7.64
N PRO A 42 10.82 5.16 -6.33
CA PRO A 42 9.63 5.75 -5.73
C PRO A 42 9.56 7.27 -5.82
N GLU A 43 10.72 7.95 -5.77
CA GLU A 43 10.84 9.39 -5.94
C GLU A 43 10.55 9.88 -7.38
N GLU A 44 10.62 8.99 -8.36
CA GLU A 44 10.34 9.30 -9.76
C GLU A 44 8.84 9.12 -10.07
N LYS A 45 8.09 8.42 -9.21
CA LYS A 45 6.65 8.21 -9.42
C LYS A 45 5.86 9.49 -9.21
N THR A 46 4.94 9.74 -10.14
CA THR A 46 3.96 10.82 -10.08
C THR A 46 2.54 10.26 -10.20
N CYS A 47 1.59 10.89 -9.53
CA CYS A 47 0.18 10.55 -9.64
C CYS A 47 -0.58 11.76 -10.17
N ILE A 48 -1.28 11.57 -11.30
CA ILE A 48 -2.04 12.61 -11.97
C ILE A 48 -3.50 12.21 -12.12
N SER A 49 -4.39 13.21 -12.05
CA SER A 49 -5.79 13.08 -12.43
C SER A 49 -6.18 14.26 -13.31
N ASN A 50 -7.12 14.03 -14.23
CA ASN A 50 -7.76 15.08 -15.02
C ASN A 50 -8.83 15.85 -14.23
N LEU A 51 -9.13 15.43 -13.00
CA LEU A 51 -10.05 16.11 -12.11
C LEU A 51 -9.25 16.92 -11.09
N ASN A 52 -9.63 18.19 -10.90
CA ASN A 52 -9.05 19.04 -9.85
C ASN A 52 -9.67 18.70 -8.48
N LYS A 53 -9.39 17.49 -7.98
CA LYS A 53 -9.92 16.96 -6.71
C LYS A 53 -8.80 16.43 -5.82
N LEU A 54 -9.04 16.47 -4.51
CA LEU A 54 -8.14 15.89 -3.52
C LEU A 54 -8.13 14.37 -3.63
N ILE A 55 -6.97 13.77 -3.34
CA ILE A 55 -6.75 12.33 -3.41
C ILE A 55 -6.61 11.76 -1.99
N VAL A 56 -7.26 10.62 -1.77
CA VAL A 56 -7.07 9.75 -0.62
C VAL A 56 -6.65 8.37 -1.13
N ILE A 57 -5.57 7.82 -0.57
CA ILE A 57 -5.22 6.41 -0.76
C ILE A 57 -5.96 5.61 0.30
N SER A 58 -7.04 4.93 -0.08
CA SER A 58 -7.92 4.21 0.84
C SER A 58 -7.42 2.85 1.26
N GLU A 59 -6.54 2.25 0.46
CA GLU A 59 -5.86 1.00 0.79
C GLU A 59 -4.45 1.04 0.20
N PHE A 60 -3.46 0.60 0.97
CA PHE A 60 -2.12 0.32 0.49
C PHE A 60 -1.37 -0.63 1.42
N GLY A 61 -0.33 -1.28 0.91
CA GLY A 61 0.60 -2.11 1.69
C GLY A 61 0.96 -3.41 1.00
N SER A 62 1.55 -4.34 1.74
CA SER A 62 1.98 -5.66 1.25
C SER A 62 1.79 -6.73 2.32
N GLU A 63 1.74 -8.00 1.91
CA GLU A 63 1.57 -9.11 2.84
C GLU A 63 2.90 -9.50 3.49
N THR A 64 2.86 -9.91 4.76
CA THR A 64 4.02 -10.48 5.45
C THR A 64 3.62 -11.29 6.68
N LEU A 65 4.35 -12.36 6.98
CA LEU A 65 4.16 -13.14 8.20
C LEU A 65 5.04 -12.57 9.31
N TYR A 66 4.46 -12.26 10.47
CA TYR A 66 5.24 -11.79 11.63
C TYR A 66 6.31 -12.81 12.05
N GLY A 67 7.52 -12.32 12.34
CA GLY A 67 8.67 -13.15 12.71
C GLY A 67 9.35 -13.86 11.53
N ASN A 68 8.85 -13.69 10.31
CA ASN A 68 9.50 -14.20 9.11
C ASN A 68 10.49 -13.17 8.57
N HIS A 69 11.77 -13.54 8.56
CA HIS A 69 12.86 -12.64 8.19
C HIS A 69 13.62 -13.13 6.97
N GLY A 70 14.12 -12.20 6.16
CA GLY A 70 14.93 -12.53 4.99
C GLY A 70 15.15 -11.35 4.04
N PRO A 71 15.40 -11.62 2.74
CA PRO A 71 15.60 -10.58 1.74
C PRO A 71 14.41 -9.60 1.67
N SER A 72 14.71 -8.32 1.44
CA SER A 72 13.71 -7.24 1.33
C SER A 72 13.13 -7.06 -0.08
N ASP A 73 13.73 -7.69 -1.08
CA ASP A 73 13.46 -7.49 -2.52
C ASP A 73 12.68 -8.64 -3.16
N ILE A 74 12.33 -9.68 -2.38
CA ILE A 74 11.62 -10.86 -2.86
C ILE A 74 10.23 -10.97 -2.23
N ALA A 75 9.21 -10.48 -2.94
CA ALA A 75 7.81 -10.46 -2.48
C ALA A 75 7.25 -11.85 -2.12
N SER A 76 7.67 -12.90 -2.84
CA SER A 76 7.20 -14.28 -2.62
C SER A 76 7.71 -14.92 -1.33
N LEU A 77 8.62 -14.26 -0.60
CA LEU A 77 9.13 -14.75 0.69
C LEU A 77 8.39 -14.19 1.91
N TRP A 78 7.53 -13.17 1.77
CA TRP A 78 6.64 -12.70 2.84
C TRP A 78 7.41 -12.28 4.11
N THR A 79 8.58 -11.68 3.93
CA THR A 79 9.46 -11.26 5.02
C THR A 79 9.02 -9.92 5.59
N GLU A 80 9.34 -9.65 6.86
CA GLU A 80 9.06 -8.34 7.45
C GLU A 80 9.88 -7.24 6.78
N GLU A 81 11.11 -7.56 6.32
CA GLU A 81 11.97 -6.64 5.58
C GLU A 81 11.36 -6.25 4.23
N HIS A 82 10.67 -7.16 3.55
CA HIS A 82 9.95 -6.82 2.31
C HIS A 82 8.78 -5.87 2.59
N GLN A 83 7.98 -6.11 3.64
CA GLN A 83 6.89 -5.20 3.99
C GLN A 83 7.43 -3.82 4.40
N GLU A 84 8.49 -3.79 5.20
CA GLU A 84 9.19 -2.57 5.58
C GLU A 84 9.64 -1.76 4.35
N LYS A 85 10.29 -2.41 3.38
CA LYS A 85 10.75 -1.77 2.14
C LYS A 85 9.59 -1.21 1.32
N VAL A 86 8.50 -1.96 1.17
CA VAL A 86 7.29 -1.49 0.47
C VAL A 86 6.74 -0.22 1.12
N TYR A 87 6.64 -0.18 2.45
CA TYR A 87 6.15 1.00 3.16
C TYR A 87 7.09 2.20 3.05
N GLN A 88 8.42 1.98 3.08
CA GLN A 88 9.41 3.05 2.86
C GLN A 88 9.26 3.68 1.47
N ASP A 89 9.08 2.85 0.45
CA ASP A 89 8.91 3.27 -0.94
C ASP A 89 7.58 4.01 -1.13
N GLN A 90 6.48 3.45 -0.63
CA GLN A 90 5.16 4.08 -0.72
C GLN A 90 5.13 5.43 0.00
N VAL A 91 5.70 5.54 1.20
CA VAL A 91 5.81 6.83 1.91
C VAL A 91 6.64 7.84 1.11
N THR A 92 7.73 7.41 0.46
CA THR A 92 8.55 8.26 -0.39
C THR A 92 7.76 8.83 -1.56
N MET A 93 6.96 7.98 -2.23
CA MET A 93 6.03 8.41 -3.28
C MET A 93 4.95 9.36 -2.75
N PHE A 94 4.31 9.02 -1.62
CA PHE A 94 3.22 9.80 -1.03
C PHE A 94 3.64 11.22 -0.64
N LYS A 95 4.87 11.39 -0.14
CA LYS A 95 5.43 12.72 0.19
C LYS A 95 5.52 13.66 -1.03
N ARG A 96 5.50 13.11 -2.24
CA ARG A 96 5.63 13.85 -3.50
C ARG A 96 4.31 14.06 -4.22
N MET A 97 3.19 13.55 -3.71
CA MET A 97 1.86 13.70 -4.30
C MET A 97 1.16 14.96 -3.77
N PRO A 98 1.09 16.08 -4.52
CA PRO A 98 0.61 17.35 -3.96
C PRO A 98 -0.89 17.34 -3.64
N ALA A 99 -1.68 16.55 -4.38
CA ALA A 99 -3.11 16.40 -4.17
C ALA A 99 -3.49 15.42 -3.05
N LEU A 100 -2.52 14.69 -2.48
CA LEU A 100 -2.76 13.70 -1.43
C LEU A 100 -3.14 14.37 -0.10
N ARG A 101 -4.27 13.95 0.49
CA ARG A 101 -4.79 14.48 1.77
C ARG A 101 -5.10 13.41 2.82
N GLY A 102 -5.02 12.13 2.48
CA GLY A 102 -5.19 11.06 3.44
C GLY A 102 -4.66 9.73 2.92
N THR A 103 -4.21 8.88 3.84
CA THR A 103 -3.83 7.50 3.53
C THR A 103 -4.42 6.57 4.59
N CYS A 104 -4.89 5.40 4.17
CA CYS A 104 -5.41 4.35 5.04
C CYS A 104 -4.69 3.04 4.69
N ALA A 105 -3.77 2.62 5.56
CA ALA A 105 -3.04 1.37 5.34
C ALA A 105 -4.03 0.20 5.38
N TRP A 106 -3.88 -0.72 4.43
CA TRP A 106 -4.62 -1.97 4.42
C TRP A 106 -3.66 -3.08 4.86
N LEU A 107 -3.69 -3.51 6.12
CA LEU A 107 -4.65 -3.10 7.16
C LEU A 107 -4.02 -3.03 8.56
N LEU A 108 -4.81 -2.68 9.57
CA LEU A 108 -4.27 -2.56 10.93
C LEU A 108 -3.86 -3.91 11.52
N VAL A 109 -4.72 -4.94 11.46
CA VAL A 109 -4.51 -6.25 12.07
C VAL A 109 -4.76 -7.35 11.05
N ASP A 110 -3.94 -8.41 11.00
CA ASP A 110 -4.23 -9.57 10.16
C ASP A 110 -5.65 -10.11 10.42
N TYR A 111 -6.36 -10.51 9.36
CA TYR A 111 -7.75 -10.99 9.48
C TYR A 111 -8.02 -12.23 8.64
N ARG A 112 -9.06 -12.99 9.03
CA ARG A 112 -9.47 -14.21 8.32
C ARG A 112 -10.11 -13.87 6.97
N SER A 113 -9.64 -14.53 5.91
CA SER A 113 -10.25 -14.44 4.59
C SER A 113 -10.15 -15.79 3.87
N PRO A 114 -11.27 -16.39 3.42
CA PRO A 114 -11.28 -17.71 2.80
C PRO A 114 -10.56 -17.73 1.43
N LYS A 115 -10.23 -16.57 0.86
CA LYS A 115 -9.49 -16.45 -0.40
C LYS A 115 -7.96 -16.53 -0.22
N ARG A 116 -7.47 -16.69 1.02
CA ARG A 116 -6.04 -16.62 1.37
C ARG A 116 -5.47 -18.02 1.61
N MET A 117 -5.02 -18.65 0.53
CA MET A 117 -4.77 -20.10 0.50
C MET A 117 -3.29 -20.49 0.53
N HIS A 118 -2.35 -19.53 0.58
CA HIS A 118 -0.93 -19.87 0.66
C HIS A 118 -0.65 -20.66 1.95
N GLN A 119 -0.23 -21.93 1.80
CA GLN A 119 -0.19 -22.88 2.91
C GLN A 119 0.82 -22.50 3.99
N ALA A 120 2.00 -22.00 3.61
CA ALA A 120 3.04 -21.61 4.58
C ALA A 120 2.73 -20.29 5.31
N TYR A 121 2.31 -19.23 4.58
CA TYR A 121 2.25 -17.88 5.13
C TYR A 121 0.84 -17.38 5.45
N GLN A 122 -0.16 -17.73 4.63
CA GLN A 122 -1.51 -17.22 4.79
C GLN A 122 -2.36 -18.12 5.68
N ASN A 123 -2.49 -19.40 5.35
CA ASN A 123 -3.34 -20.36 6.08
C ASN A 123 -4.73 -19.78 6.49
N GLY A 124 -5.41 -19.15 5.52
CA GLY A 124 -6.71 -18.49 5.72
C GLY A 124 -6.64 -17.06 6.29
N TRP A 125 -5.46 -16.46 6.41
CA TRP A 125 -5.26 -15.09 6.86
C TRP A 125 -4.82 -14.18 5.72
N ASN A 126 -5.40 -12.99 5.66
CA ASN A 126 -4.79 -11.85 4.98
C ASN A 126 -3.76 -11.25 5.93
N ARG A 127 -2.50 -11.28 5.51
CA ARG A 127 -1.31 -10.95 6.28
C ARG A 127 -0.78 -9.55 5.99
N LYS A 128 -1.60 -8.66 5.41
CA LYS A 128 -1.20 -7.25 5.20
C LYS A 128 -1.27 -6.39 6.47
N GLY A 129 -1.65 -6.97 7.61
CA GLY A 129 -1.70 -6.28 8.89
C GLY A 129 -0.37 -5.64 9.24
N LEU A 130 -0.41 -4.42 9.81
CA LEU A 130 0.71 -3.82 10.55
C LEU A 130 0.91 -4.50 11.92
N LEU A 131 -0.17 -5.10 12.43
CA LEU A 131 -0.19 -6.00 13.56
C LEU A 131 -0.51 -7.42 13.10
N SER A 132 0.14 -8.42 13.70
CA SER A 132 -0.25 -9.82 13.52
C SER A 132 -1.64 -10.09 14.13
N ASP A 133 -2.19 -11.27 13.86
CA ASP A 133 -3.43 -11.75 14.48
C ASP A 133 -3.34 -11.87 16.01
N GLN A 134 -2.11 -11.90 16.55
CA GLN A 134 -1.82 -11.96 17.98
C GLN A 134 -1.43 -10.59 18.56
N GLY A 135 -1.50 -9.51 17.77
CA GLY A 135 -1.19 -8.15 18.20
C GLY A 135 0.30 -7.78 18.19
N PHE A 136 1.16 -8.62 17.61
CA PHE A 136 2.58 -8.29 17.49
C PHE A 136 2.80 -7.23 16.40
N LYS A 137 3.63 -6.23 16.72
CA LYS A 137 3.94 -5.12 15.82
C LYS A 137 4.97 -5.56 14.78
N LYS A 138 4.62 -5.43 13.50
CA LYS A 138 5.53 -5.68 12.38
C LYS A 138 6.38 -4.45 12.07
N LYS A 139 7.52 -4.64 11.40
CA LYS A 139 8.44 -3.53 11.05
C LYS A 139 7.78 -2.35 10.35
N ALA A 140 6.89 -2.62 9.39
CA ALA A 140 6.19 -1.59 8.61
C ALA A 140 5.34 -0.62 9.47
N LEU A 141 4.90 -1.04 10.65
CA LEU A 141 4.15 -0.18 11.58
C LEU A 141 4.96 1.05 11.97
N TYR A 142 6.26 0.88 12.21
CA TYR A 142 7.13 1.97 12.65
C TYR A 142 7.38 2.97 11.52
N ILE A 143 7.53 2.49 10.28
CA ILE A 143 7.64 3.35 9.10
C ILE A 143 6.39 4.24 8.95
N LEU A 144 5.20 3.65 9.07
CA LEU A 144 3.97 4.41 8.95
C LEU A 144 3.75 5.36 10.14
N ALA A 145 4.06 4.92 11.36
CA ALA A 145 3.95 5.75 12.55
C ALA A 145 4.84 6.99 12.45
N ASP A 146 6.07 6.85 11.96
CA ASP A 146 6.98 7.97 11.79
C ASP A 146 6.56 8.89 10.65
N TYR A 147 5.98 8.35 9.57
CA TYR A 147 5.35 9.17 8.53
C TYR A 147 4.20 10.03 9.08
N TYR A 148 3.35 9.46 9.91
CA TYR A 148 2.20 10.18 10.50
C TYR A 148 2.60 11.22 11.54
N LYS A 149 3.72 11.05 12.26
CA LYS A 149 4.23 12.07 13.19
C LYS A 149 4.83 13.30 12.49
N GLN A 150 5.24 13.17 11.23
CA GLN A 150 5.88 14.24 10.44
C GLN A 150 4.85 15.13 9.70
N LYS A 151 3.57 14.79 9.77
CA LYS A 151 2.44 15.45 9.10
C LYS A 151 1.69 16.33 10.09
#